data_AF-A0A815FN29-F1
#
_entry.id   AF-A0A815FN29-F1
#
_cell.length_a   1.000
_cell.length_b   1.000
_cell.length_c   1.000
_cell.angle_alpha   90.00
_cell.angle_beta   90.00
_cell.angle_gamma   90.00
#
_symmetry.space_group_name_H-M   'P 1'
#
loop_
_entity.id
_entity.type
_entity.pdbx_description
1 polymer ?
#
loop_
_entity_poly.entity_id
_entity_poly.type
_entity_poly.pdbx_seq_one_letter_code
_entity_poly.pdbx_strand_id
1 'polypeptide(L)'
;MAATLSDRCIGCLLCHMIGDQLGAGVEGFSAARIKREIGMVRDDIKAPHMGIPELGPRIHMYTDDTNAMLALANSLVVNEGLKAKHAAQSYAQFWSTGVKRGYPDSAQVMVSRDFIHHNTDRDTEVPQTISDRDRRIPEKTFHRVSHFNPTGIALTALFYCSSSIFLA
;
A
#
# COMPACT_ATOMS: atom_id res chain seq x y z
N MET A 1 18.24 -0.70 30.33
CA MET A 1 16.77 -0.63 30.51
C MET A 1 16.12 -1.39 29.38
N ALA A 2 15.01 -2.10 29.64
CA ALA A 2 14.25 -2.77 28.60
C ALA A 2 13.40 -1.76 27.83
N ALA A 3 13.29 -1.91 26.50
CA ALA A 3 12.46 -1.06 25.66
C ALA A 3 10.97 -1.17 26.03
N THR A 4 10.30 -0.04 26.18
CA THR A 4 8.85 0.03 26.43
C THR A 4 8.05 -0.38 25.20
N LEU A 5 6.74 -0.57 25.34
CA LEU A 5 5.86 -0.79 24.19
C LEU A 5 5.89 0.40 23.22
N SER A 6 5.91 1.63 23.76
CA SER A 6 5.99 2.85 22.94
C SER A 6 7.29 2.89 22.14
N ASP A 7 8.43 2.57 22.76
CA ASP A 7 9.72 2.52 22.06
C ASP A 7 9.71 1.51 20.92
N ARG A 8 9.06 0.35 21.12
CA ARG A 8 8.92 -0.67 20.08
C ARG A 8 8.04 -0.18 18.93
N CYS A 9 6.91 0.46 19.22
CA CYS A 9 6.04 1.02 18.19
C CYS A 9 6.74 2.09 17.36
N ILE A 10 7.45 3.02 18.01
CA ILE A 10 8.25 4.05 17.35
C ILE A 10 9.35 3.40 16.51
N GLY A 11 10.08 2.43 17.09
CA GLY A 11 11.11 1.68 16.39
C GLY A 11 10.59 0.98 15.13
N CYS A 12 9.41 0.34 15.18
CA CYS A 12 8.80 -0.31 14.02
C CYS A 12 8.49 0.68 12.90
N LEU A 13 7.89 1.83 13.21
CA LEU A 13 7.54 2.85 12.21
C LEU A 13 8.79 3.48 11.59
N LEU A 14 9.80 3.79 12.41
CA LEU A 14 11.07 4.34 11.92
C LEU A 14 11.86 3.34 11.09
N CYS A 15 11.96 2.09 11.53
CA CYS A 15 12.65 1.05 10.77
C CYS A 15 11.95 0.74 9.44
N HIS A 16 10.61 0.79 9.39
CA HIS A 16 9.88 0.67 8.13
C HIS A 16 10.24 1.80 7.18
N MET A 17 10.21 3.05 7.63
CA MET A 17 10.58 4.21 6.81
C MET A 17 12.03 4.17 6.33
N ILE A 18 12.96 3.81 7.21
CA ILE A 18 14.39 3.69 6.86
C ILE A 18 14.60 2.55 5.87
N GLY A 19 13.95 1.41 6.08
CA GLY A 19 14.03 0.26 5.17
C GLY A 19 13.50 0.59 3.77
N ASP A 20 12.34 1.25 3.70
CA ASP A 20 11.75 1.76 2.46
C ASP A 20 12.73 2.71 1.74
N GLN A 21 13.19 3.76 2.43
CA GLN A 21 14.13 4.73 1.87
C GLN A 21 15.42 4.08 1.35
N LEU A 22 16.03 3.17 2.10
CA LEU A 22 17.26 2.48 1.70
C LEU A 22 17.02 1.51 0.53
N GLY A 23 15.89 0.79 0.56
CA GLY A 23 15.52 -0.19 -0.45
C GLY A 23 15.17 0.43 -1.80
N ALA A 24 14.58 1.63 -1.81
CA ALA A 24 14.16 2.33 -3.01
C ALA A 24 15.28 2.49 -4.06
N GLY A 25 16.53 2.65 -3.60
CA GLY A 25 17.67 2.83 -4.50
C GLY A 25 18.11 1.57 -5.26
N VAL A 26 17.67 0.40 -4.80
CA VAL A 26 17.98 -0.91 -5.38
C VAL A 26 16.74 -1.65 -5.87
N GLU A 27 15.60 -0.97 -5.92
CA GLU A 27 14.36 -1.55 -6.40
C GLU A 27 14.54 -2.11 -7.83
N GLY A 28 14.07 -3.34 -8.05
CA GLY A 28 14.24 -4.05 -9.31
C GLY A 28 15.63 -4.67 -9.54
N PHE A 29 16.59 -4.52 -8.62
CA PHE A 29 17.88 -5.21 -8.72
C PHE A 29 17.75 -6.65 -8.21
N SER A 30 18.46 -7.58 -8.86
CA SER A 30 18.59 -8.93 -8.30
C SER A 30 19.55 -8.93 -7.11
N ALA A 31 19.39 -9.88 -6.18
CA ALA A 31 20.31 -10.05 -5.06
C ALA A 31 21.78 -10.22 -5.51
N ALA A 32 22.01 -10.94 -6.63
CA ALA A 32 23.34 -11.09 -7.22
C ALA A 32 23.91 -9.76 -7.73
N ARG A 33 23.06 -8.90 -8.31
CA ARG A 33 23.45 -7.56 -8.74
C ARG A 33 23.80 -6.68 -7.54
N ILE A 34 22.95 -6.64 -6.52
CA ILE A 34 23.20 -5.88 -5.28
C ILE A 34 24.53 -6.33 -4.67
N LYS A 35 24.75 -7.64 -4.50
CA LYS A 35 25.99 -8.17 -3.93
C LYS A 35 27.23 -7.81 -4.75
N ARG A 36 27.14 -7.82 -6.08
CA ARG A 36 28.27 -7.52 -6.98
C ARG A 36 28.58 -6.03 -7.06
N GLU A 37 27.56 -5.18 -7.16
CA GLU A 37 27.70 -3.75 -7.44
C GLU A 37 27.76 -2.88 -6.17
N ILE A 38 27.11 -3.31 -5.09
CA ILE A 38 26.94 -2.53 -3.86
C ILE A 38 27.50 -3.28 -2.64
N GLY A 39 27.46 -4.62 -2.66
CA GLY A 39 27.83 -5.46 -1.53
C GLY A 39 26.70 -5.55 -0.51
N MET A 40 26.47 -4.48 0.25
CA MET A 40 25.37 -4.38 1.20
C MET A 40 24.83 -2.95 1.26
N VAL A 41 23.50 -2.82 1.24
CA VAL A 41 22.82 -1.52 1.38
C VAL A 41 22.95 -1.06 2.84
N ARG A 42 23.84 -0.10 3.08
CA ARG A 42 24.08 0.52 4.41
C ARG A 42 23.82 2.01 4.42
N ASP A 43 24.09 2.65 3.28
CA ASP A 43 24.03 4.09 3.10
C ASP A 43 22.98 4.43 2.04
N ASP A 44 22.53 5.67 2.04
CA ASP A 44 21.58 6.17 1.05
C ASP A 44 22.17 6.13 -0.37
N ILE A 45 21.44 5.49 -1.27
CA ILE A 45 21.84 5.35 -2.67
C ILE A 45 21.09 6.39 -3.49
N LYS A 46 21.84 7.26 -4.17
CA LYS A 46 21.27 8.18 -5.14
C LYS A 46 20.81 7.38 -6.36
N ALA A 47 19.51 7.23 -6.53
CA ALA A 47 18.94 6.44 -7.61
C ALA A 47 17.78 7.18 -8.32
N PRO A 48 17.46 6.81 -9.56
CA PRO A 48 16.25 7.28 -10.22
C PRO A 48 14.99 6.93 -9.41
N HIS A 49 13.98 7.79 -9.46
CA HIS A 49 12.70 7.53 -8.80
C HIS A 49 12.04 6.27 -9.38
N MET A 50 11.87 5.20 -8.58
CA MET A 50 11.32 3.90 -9.01
C MET A 50 12.04 3.33 -10.25
N GLY A 51 13.34 3.58 -10.38
CA GLY A 51 14.11 3.16 -11.56
C GLY A 51 13.80 3.95 -12.85
N ILE A 52 13.03 5.04 -12.79
CA ILE A 52 12.67 5.91 -13.93
C ILE A 52 13.65 7.12 -14.00
N PRO A 53 14.63 7.13 -14.94
CA PRO A 53 15.67 8.17 -15.02
C PRO A 53 15.12 9.59 -15.20
N GLU A 54 14.00 9.76 -15.90
CA GLU A 54 13.42 11.04 -16.29
C GLU A 54 12.88 11.84 -15.10
N LEU A 55 12.58 11.16 -13.99
CA LEU A 55 12.11 11.79 -12.76
C LEU A 55 13.25 12.36 -11.90
N GLY A 56 14.50 12.19 -12.36
CA GLY A 56 15.68 12.67 -11.68
C GLY A 56 16.07 11.79 -10.47
N PRO A 57 17.26 12.05 -9.91
CA PRO A 57 17.74 11.29 -8.78
C PRO A 57 17.00 11.66 -7.49
N ARG A 58 16.65 10.66 -6.70
CA ARG A 58 16.19 10.82 -5.32
C ARG A 58 17.20 10.29 -4.33
N ILE A 59 17.24 10.95 -3.19
CA ILE A 59 18.02 10.58 -2.02
C ILE A 59 17.25 11.05 -0.79
N HIS A 60 17.28 10.27 0.30
CA HIS A 60 16.59 10.59 1.55
C HIS A 60 15.06 10.73 1.45
N MET A 61 14.44 10.04 0.49
CA MET A 61 12.99 10.08 0.30
C MET A 61 12.41 8.67 0.39
N TYR A 62 11.47 8.49 1.32
CA TYR A 62 10.62 7.30 1.37
C TYR A 62 9.62 7.26 0.18
N THR A 63 9.09 6.08 -0.12
CA THR A 63 8.22 5.81 -1.27
C THR A 63 6.74 5.78 -0.88
N ASP A 64 5.90 5.15 -1.72
CA ASP A 64 4.50 4.91 -1.42
C ASP A 64 4.29 3.95 -0.25
N ASP A 65 5.24 3.06 0.07
CA ASP A 65 5.16 2.14 1.21
C ASP A 65 5.02 2.91 2.54
N THR A 66 5.96 3.80 2.85
CA THR A 66 5.87 4.65 4.05
C THR A 66 4.64 5.56 3.99
N ASN A 67 4.29 6.07 2.81
CA ASN A 67 3.15 6.98 2.68
C ASN A 67 1.82 6.26 2.99
N ALA A 68 1.68 5.02 2.54
CA ALA A 68 0.55 4.15 2.86
C ALA A 68 0.53 3.78 4.35
N MET A 69 1.67 3.42 4.93
CA MET A 69 1.79 3.15 6.36
C MET A 69 1.30 4.35 7.20
N LEU A 70 1.75 5.56 6.88
CA LEU A 70 1.34 6.78 7.59
C LEU A 70 -0.15 7.07 7.43
N ALA A 71 -0.71 6.87 6.24
CA ALA A 71 -2.14 7.04 5.99
C ALA A 71 -2.99 6.09 6.85
N LEU A 72 -2.59 4.82 6.93
CA LEU A 72 -3.27 3.84 7.78
C LEU A 72 -3.10 4.16 9.27
N ALA A 73 -1.89 4.49 9.71
CA ALA A 73 -1.60 4.83 11.10
C ALA A 73 -2.44 6.04 11.55
N ASN A 74 -2.52 7.08 10.73
CA ASN A 74 -3.37 8.24 10.97
C ASN A 74 -4.85 7.84 11.13
N SER A 75 -5.35 6.97 10.24
CA SER A 75 -6.73 6.49 10.31
C SER A 75 -7.02 5.71 11.59
N LEU A 76 -6.09 4.85 12.01
CA LEU A 76 -6.21 4.07 13.25
C LEU A 76 -6.25 4.96 14.49
N VAL A 77 -5.38 5.97 14.55
CA VAL A 77 -5.32 6.92 15.68
C VAL A 77 -6.60 7.76 15.74
N VAL A 78 -7.03 8.36 14.62
CA VAL A 78 -8.22 9.22 14.57
C VAL A 78 -9.50 8.46 14.94
N ASN A 79 -9.57 7.17 14.64
CA ASN A 79 -10.77 6.37 14.86
C ASN A 79 -10.71 5.46 16.08
N GLU A 80 -9.59 5.48 16.82
CA GLU A 80 -9.31 4.54 17.92
C GLU A 80 -9.51 3.07 17.49
N GLY A 81 -9.20 2.76 16.23
CA GLY A 81 -9.46 1.46 15.63
C GLY A 81 -9.58 1.48 14.11
N LEU A 82 -9.78 0.31 13.53
CA LEU A 82 -9.87 0.15 12.08
C LEU A 82 -11.27 0.55 11.57
N LYS A 83 -11.32 1.63 10.78
CA LYS A 83 -12.50 1.99 9.98
C LYS A 83 -12.12 2.06 8.50
N ALA A 84 -12.57 1.08 7.72
CA ALA A 84 -12.18 0.91 6.32
C ALA A 84 -12.42 2.16 5.46
N LYS A 85 -13.59 2.80 5.60
CA LYS A 85 -13.94 4.02 4.88
C LYS A 85 -12.96 5.17 5.17
N HIS A 86 -12.62 5.39 6.44
CA HIS A 86 -11.67 6.43 6.81
C HIS A 86 -10.23 6.08 6.39
N ALA A 87 -9.84 4.80 6.40
CA ALA A 87 -8.55 4.37 5.87
C ALA A 87 -8.44 4.66 4.37
N ALA A 88 -9.46 4.33 3.58
CA ALA A 88 -9.52 4.64 2.15
C ALA A 88 -9.41 6.15 1.87
N GLN A 89 -10.14 6.97 2.64
CA GLN A 89 -10.05 8.42 2.55
C GLN A 89 -8.65 8.94 2.93
N SER A 90 -8.03 8.36 3.96
CA SER A 90 -6.68 8.72 4.39
C SER A 90 -5.64 8.39 3.32
N TYR A 91 -5.72 7.21 2.68
CA TYR A 91 -4.84 6.87 1.55
C TYR A 91 -4.96 7.91 0.44
N ALA A 92 -6.18 8.24 0.03
CA ALA A 92 -6.43 9.23 -1.02
C ALA A 92 -5.85 10.61 -0.68
N GLN A 93 -6.01 11.05 0.56
CA GLN A 93 -5.47 12.32 1.02
C GLN A 93 -3.93 12.33 0.95
N PHE A 94 -3.28 11.29 1.48
CA PHE A 94 -1.82 11.17 1.46
C PHE A 94 -1.27 11.06 0.02
N TRP A 95 -2.03 10.44 -0.87
CA TRP A 95 -1.63 10.24 -2.27
C TRP A 95 -1.90 11.47 -3.13
N SER A 96 -2.84 12.32 -2.73
CA SER A 96 -3.12 13.60 -3.38
C SER A 96 -2.05 14.68 -3.14
N THR A 97 -1.02 14.37 -2.34
CA THR A 97 0.14 15.26 -2.20
C THR A 97 0.86 15.34 -3.55
N GLY A 98 1.17 16.55 -4.03
CA GLY A 98 1.82 16.76 -5.34
C GLY A 98 3.21 16.12 -5.50
N VAL A 99 3.70 15.44 -4.47
CA VAL A 99 4.96 14.69 -4.48
C VAL A 99 4.68 13.29 -5.04
N LYS A 100 5.25 12.99 -6.21
CA LYS A 100 5.22 11.62 -6.76
C LYS A 100 5.96 10.68 -5.80
N ARG A 101 5.36 9.60 -5.32
CA ARG A 101 6.01 8.66 -4.38
C ARG A 101 6.26 7.26 -4.95
N GLY A 102 5.77 6.96 -6.15
CA GLY A 102 5.98 5.65 -6.78
C GLY A 102 4.73 4.79 -6.91
N TYR A 103 3.54 5.35 -6.60
CA TYR A 103 2.28 4.62 -6.61
C TYR A 103 2.07 3.80 -7.89
N PRO A 104 1.72 2.50 -7.78
CA PRO A 104 1.44 1.68 -8.95
C PRO A 104 0.16 2.15 -9.64
N ASP A 105 0.10 2.02 -10.96
CA ASP A 105 -1.03 2.48 -11.79
C ASP A 105 -2.37 1.91 -11.30
N SER A 106 -2.37 0.63 -10.90
CA SER A 106 -3.55 -0.05 -10.38
C SER A 106 -4.13 0.65 -9.14
N ALA A 107 -3.27 1.13 -8.25
CA ALA A 107 -3.70 1.80 -7.04
C ALA A 107 -4.07 3.27 -7.31
N GLN A 108 -3.40 3.94 -8.25
CA GLN A 108 -3.76 5.30 -8.68
C GLN A 108 -5.20 5.37 -9.21
N VAL A 109 -5.66 4.34 -9.93
CA VAL A 109 -7.06 4.24 -10.38
C VAL A 109 -8.02 4.24 -9.18
N MET A 110 -7.70 3.49 -8.13
CA MET A 110 -8.56 3.28 -6.96
C MET A 110 -8.61 4.48 -6.02
N VAL A 111 -7.52 5.25 -5.90
CA VAL A 111 -7.46 6.44 -5.03
C VAL A 111 -7.85 7.73 -5.74
N SER A 112 -8.18 7.66 -7.03
CA SER A 112 -8.69 8.81 -7.78
C SER A 112 -9.95 9.36 -7.10
N ARG A 113 -10.07 10.70 -7.05
CA ARG A 113 -11.21 11.39 -6.42
C ARG A 113 -12.56 10.84 -6.92
N ASP A 114 -12.63 10.53 -8.21
CA ASP A 114 -13.84 10.02 -8.85
C ASP A 114 -14.26 8.65 -8.30
N PHE A 115 -13.32 7.76 -8.01
CA PHE A 115 -13.61 6.44 -7.45
C PHE A 115 -14.12 6.52 -6.02
N ILE A 116 -13.57 7.43 -5.21
CA ILE A 116 -13.93 7.54 -3.79
C ILE A 116 -15.32 8.14 -3.65
N HIS A 117 -15.62 9.25 -4.33
CA HIS A 117 -16.95 9.87 -4.27
C HIS A 117 -18.06 8.92 -4.77
N HIS A 118 -17.82 8.14 -5.83
CA HIS A 118 -18.85 7.22 -6.36
C HIS A 118 -19.12 6.00 -5.47
N ASN A 119 -18.17 5.62 -4.62
CA ASN A 119 -18.28 4.43 -3.77
C ASN A 119 -18.52 4.73 -2.30
N THR A 120 -18.26 5.95 -1.81
CA THR A 120 -18.54 6.31 -0.41
C THR A 120 -20.00 6.63 -0.12
N ASP A 121 -20.80 6.87 -1.16
CA ASP A 121 -22.21 7.27 -1.05
C ASP A 121 -23.17 6.06 -1.05
N ARG A 122 -22.68 4.84 -1.31
CA ARG A 122 -23.52 3.64 -1.43
C ARG A 122 -23.62 2.77 -0.18
N ASP A 123 -22.92 3.11 0.90
CA ASP A 123 -22.81 2.27 2.10
C ASP A 123 -23.91 2.48 3.16
N THR A 124 -25.07 3.07 2.81
CA THR A 124 -26.22 3.17 3.73
C THR A 124 -27.33 2.15 3.49
N GLU A 125 -27.23 1.27 2.50
CA GLU A 125 -28.27 0.25 2.27
C GLU A 125 -27.68 -1.16 2.26
N VAL A 126 -27.84 -1.86 3.37
CA VAL A 126 -27.70 -3.32 3.44
C VAL A 126 -28.87 -3.92 2.65
N PRO A 127 -28.65 -4.62 1.51
CA PRO A 127 -29.75 -5.24 0.79
C PRO A 127 -30.30 -6.40 1.61
N GLN A 128 -31.59 -6.32 1.95
CA GLN A 128 -32.31 -7.43 2.58
C GLN A 128 -32.36 -8.63 1.62
N THR A 129 -31.79 -9.75 2.08
CA THR A 129 -32.10 -11.15 1.71
C THR A 129 -32.40 -11.44 0.24
N ILE A 130 -31.43 -12.03 -0.47
CA ILE A 130 -31.68 -12.74 -1.73
C ILE A 130 -32.18 -14.15 -1.41
N SER A 131 -33.38 -14.48 -1.89
CA SER A 131 -34.01 -15.79 -1.75
C SER A 131 -33.46 -16.81 -2.76
N ASP A 132 -33.43 -18.08 -2.33
CA ASP A 132 -32.77 -19.26 -2.90
C ASP A 132 -33.25 -19.76 -4.30
N ARG A 133 -33.81 -18.93 -5.19
CA ARG A 133 -34.54 -19.45 -6.37
C ARG A 133 -33.91 -19.41 -7.76
N ASP A 134 -32.74 -18.81 -7.98
CA ASP A 134 -32.17 -18.76 -9.34
C ASP A 134 -30.78 -19.42 -9.45
N ARG A 135 -30.76 -20.76 -9.33
CA ARG A 135 -29.69 -21.61 -9.88
C ARG A 135 -30.13 -22.16 -11.24
N ARG A 136 -29.71 -21.53 -12.34
CA ARG A 136 -29.47 -22.17 -13.65
C ARG A 136 -28.95 -21.17 -14.71
N ILE A 137 -27.63 -21.09 -14.91
CA ILE A 137 -26.99 -20.67 -16.18
C ILE A 137 -25.69 -21.51 -16.35
N PRO A 138 -25.37 -22.04 -17.55
CA PRO A 138 -24.24 -22.94 -17.76
C PRO A 138 -22.90 -22.21 -17.88
N GLU A 139 -21.83 -22.91 -17.51
CA GLU A 139 -20.42 -22.51 -17.63
C GLU A 139 -20.05 -22.11 -19.06
N LYS A 140 -19.55 -20.87 -19.23
CA LYS A 140 -18.30 -20.58 -19.95
C LYS A 140 -17.92 -19.09 -19.83
N THR A 141 -16.71 -18.89 -19.32
CA THR A 141 -15.83 -17.72 -19.53
C THR A 141 -16.32 -16.37 -18.99
N PHE A 142 -16.18 -16.15 -17.68
CA PHE A 142 -15.71 -14.90 -17.07
C PHE A 142 -15.53 -15.19 -15.57
N HIS A 143 -14.31 -15.13 -15.05
CA HIS A 143 -14.10 -15.15 -13.59
C HIS A 143 -14.60 -13.82 -13.01
N ARG A 144 -15.90 -13.80 -12.73
CA ARG A 144 -16.60 -12.76 -11.98
C ARG A 144 -16.13 -12.88 -10.53
N VAL A 145 -15.37 -11.89 -10.05
CA VAL A 145 -15.12 -11.71 -8.62
C VAL A 145 -16.40 -11.18 -7.99
N SER A 146 -17.41 -12.04 -7.86
CA SER A 146 -18.57 -11.77 -7.03
C SER A 146 -18.18 -12.19 -5.61
N HIS A 147 -17.62 -11.26 -4.84
CA HIS A 147 -17.66 -11.14 -3.38
C HIS A 147 -16.81 -9.90 -3.02
N PHE A 148 -17.47 -8.74 -2.90
CA PHE A 148 -16.83 -7.53 -2.41
C PHE A 148 -16.68 -7.65 -0.89
N ASN A 149 -15.50 -8.11 -0.47
CA ASN A 149 -15.13 -8.13 0.94
C ASN A 149 -14.20 -6.92 1.20
N PRO A 150 -14.66 -5.85 1.87
CA PRO A 150 -13.82 -4.68 2.16
C PRO A 150 -12.63 -5.02 3.08
N THR A 151 -12.67 -6.15 3.80
CA THR A 151 -11.53 -6.69 4.57
C THR A 151 -10.44 -7.22 3.63
N GLY A 152 -10.81 -7.67 2.44
CA GLY A 152 -9.90 -8.19 1.42
C GLY A 152 -8.99 -7.13 0.81
N ILE A 153 -9.42 -5.88 0.68
CA ILE A 153 -8.59 -4.80 0.09
C ILE A 153 -7.48 -4.38 1.06
N ALA A 154 -7.80 -4.25 2.35
CA ALA A 154 -6.79 -3.97 3.37
C ALA A 154 -5.76 -5.11 3.48
N LEU A 155 -6.21 -6.36 3.39
CA LEU A 155 -5.32 -7.52 3.35
C LEU A 155 -4.56 -7.66 2.04
N THR A 156 -5.12 -7.27 0.88
CA THR A 156 -4.41 -7.37 -0.40
C THR A 156 -3.33 -6.31 -0.53
N ALA A 157 -3.55 -5.10 0.01
CA ALA A 157 -2.49 -4.10 0.15
C ALA A 157 -1.36 -4.58 1.08
N LEU A 158 -1.70 -5.25 2.20
CA LEU A 158 -0.72 -5.88 3.10
C LEU A 158 0.01 -7.08 2.45
N PHE A 159 -0.69 -7.91 1.67
CA PHE A 159 -0.11 -9.10 1.01
C PHE A 159 0.81 -8.74 -0.15
N TYR A 160 0.48 -7.71 -0.96
CA TYR A 160 1.37 -7.23 -2.01
C TYR A 160 2.66 -6.62 -1.45
N CYS A 161 2.56 -5.89 -0.33
CA CYS A 161 3.74 -5.35 0.37
C CYS A 161 4.62 -6.47 0.99
N SER A 162 4.02 -7.58 1.44
CA SER A 162 4.78 -8.74 1.96
C SER A 162 5.44 -9.62 0.89
N SER A 163 4.94 -9.60 -0.35
CA SER A 163 5.45 -10.45 -1.44
C SER A 163 6.78 -9.95 -2.03
N SER A 164 7.13 -8.68 -1.78
CA SER A 164 8.44 -8.11 -2.14
C SER A 164 9.52 -8.33 -1.06
N ILE A 165 9.13 -8.84 0.12
CA ILE A 165 10.04 -9.07 1.26
C ILE A 165 10.27 -10.58 1.54
N PHE A 166 9.45 -11.47 0.98
CA PHE A 166 9.56 -12.92 1.17
C PHE A 166 9.79 -13.70 -0.14
N LEU A 167 10.82 -13.31 -0.88
CA LEU A 167 11.60 -14.22 -1.75
C LEU A 167 13.08 -13.88 -1.54
N ALA A 168 13.54 -14.12 -0.31
CA ALA A 168 14.95 -14.17 0.07
C ALA A 168 15.37 -15.63 0.26
#